data_AF-A0A3D0Z807-F1
#
_entry.id   AF-A0A3D0Z807-F1
#
_cell.length_a   1.000
_cell.length_b   1.000
_cell.length_c   1.000
_cell.angle_alpha   90.00
_cell.angle_beta   90.00
_cell.angle_gamma   90.00
#
_symmetry.space_group_name_H-M   'P 1'
#
loop_
_entity.id
_entity.type
_entity.pdbx_description
1 polymer ?
#
loop_
_entity_poly.entity_id
_entity_poly.type
_entity_poly.pdbx_seq_one_letter_code
_entity_poly.pdbx_strand_id
1 'polypeptide(L)'
;MSAAPELVVDVAKIKKAVQSGIPLTITTFTLPHEIEMYVEQVVSVFLREANQEKLKDYIVYCVQELAVNAKKANTKRVYFIERGLDLSNPDDYKEGMQHFKENTLSNIAHYLQLQKEKGLYIKLVLQIKKNIIHVEIRNNVVITKTELIRIHDKLARSRQYNNLEDALAQVLDDSEGAGLGLVILVLMLKKIGLDEDCFDIFNTDKETIARIVIPLDQAMVENLSILSQTIVNSVNSLPQFPENILMIQKLINDPKSDMMGIARQISMDPALTADLLKIVNSAQYMLSKKVDNISEAVKLVGIRGIKNLLYSYGTQKLLGDDTAEKKHLWEHSYKAAFYAYNLIKNFKKDKNLLDDAYVGGILHDMGKIIFSNVHPDLLDKIKEFCVEKNMPASIFEDLAAGMNHAEIGALVAEKWNFPEGLVAAIRYHHDLAQVSDENRSLVYAVYLANMFCNYEDGSVTFDQFEQAVLNDFGITSKKQIDTLLERFSIGFKRESQR
;
A
#
# COMPACT_ATOMS: atom_id res chain seq x y z
N MET A 1 -25.29 -27.26 -1.28
CA MET A 1 -23.93 -26.91 -1.78
C MET A 1 -22.98 -27.20 -0.62
N SER A 2 -22.12 -28.22 -0.73
CA SER A 2 -21.12 -28.45 0.32
C SER A 2 -20.09 -27.32 0.24
N ALA A 3 -19.84 -26.64 1.37
CA ALA A 3 -18.73 -25.69 1.47
C ALA A 3 -17.44 -26.39 1.01
N ALA A 4 -16.67 -25.74 0.15
CA ALA A 4 -15.33 -26.21 -0.17
C ALA A 4 -14.50 -26.25 1.13
N PRO A 5 -13.62 -27.26 1.31
CA PRO A 5 -12.79 -27.34 2.51
C PRO A 5 -11.91 -26.08 2.61
N GLU A 6 -11.91 -25.47 3.80
CA GLU A 6 -11.09 -24.30 4.11
C GLU A 6 -9.60 -24.67 3.93
N LEU A 7 -8.89 -23.93 3.07
CA LEU A 7 -7.49 -24.20 2.75
C LEU A 7 -6.60 -23.70 3.90
N VAL A 8 -6.23 -24.61 4.80
CA VAL A 8 -5.39 -24.29 5.97
C VAL A 8 -3.90 -24.40 5.63
N VAL A 9 -3.12 -23.38 6.01
CA VAL A 9 -1.66 -23.37 5.84
C VAL A 9 -0.98 -24.26 6.88
N ASP A 10 -0.23 -25.27 6.42
CA ASP A 10 0.57 -26.15 7.27
C ASP A 10 1.94 -25.54 7.56
N VAL A 11 2.00 -24.72 8.61
CA VAL A 11 3.23 -24.02 9.05
C VAL A 11 4.35 -25.02 9.39
N ALA A 12 4.02 -26.17 9.98
CA ALA A 12 5.02 -27.19 10.35
C ALA A 12 5.69 -27.79 9.10
N LYS A 13 4.90 -28.06 8.05
CA LYS A 13 5.42 -28.50 6.76
C LYS A 13 6.29 -27.44 6.10
N ILE A 14 5.88 -26.17 6.11
CA ILE A 14 6.66 -25.06 5.53
C ILE A 14 8.00 -24.92 6.26
N LYS A 15 7.98 -24.90 7.59
CA LYS A 15 9.17 -24.85 8.42
C LYS A 15 10.13 -26.00 8.11
N LYS A 16 9.61 -27.22 8.02
CA LYS A 16 10.41 -28.40 7.65
C LYS A 16 11.00 -28.26 6.24
N ALA A 17 10.23 -27.75 5.28
CA ALA A 17 10.68 -27.53 3.91
C ALA A 17 11.84 -26.52 3.85
N VAL A 18 11.72 -25.39 4.57
CA VAL A 18 12.77 -24.37 4.71
C VAL A 18 14.04 -24.95 5.35
N GLN A 19 13.90 -25.63 6.50
CA GLN A 19 15.03 -26.20 7.23
C GLN A 19 15.75 -27.31 6.46
N SER A 20 15.00 -28.10 5.69
CA SER A 20 15.53 -29.26 4.95
C SER A 20 15.88 -28.94 3.49
N GLY A 21 15.64 -27.71 3.01
CA GLY A 21 15.82 -27.32 1.61
C GLY A 21 14.94 -28.11 0.63
N ILE A 22 13.83 -28.68 1.09
CA ILE A 22 12.90 -29.48 0.28
C ILE A 22 11.96 -28.52 -0.46
N PRO A 23 11.68 -28.71 -1.76
CA PRO A 23 10.77 -27.85 -2.49
C PRO A 23 9.36 -27.96 -1.91
N LEU A 24 8.79 -26.82 -1.53
CA LEU A 24 7.38 -26.67 -1.23
C LEU A 24 6.64 -26.39 -2.54
N THR A 25 5.56 -27.13 -2.80
CA THR A 25 4.84 -27.03 -4.08
C THR A 25 3.36 -26.86 -3.85
N ILE A 26 2.77 -25.89 -4.55
CA ILE A 26 1.31 -25.69 -4.66
C ILE A 26 0.96 -25.82 -6.13
N THR A 27 0.03 -26.72 -6.47
CA THR A 27 -0.45 -26.88 -7.85
C THR A 27 -1.92 -26.53 -7.88
N THR A 28 -2.31 -25.68 -8.82
CA THR A 28 -3.69 -25.31 -9.05
C THR A 28 -4.04 -25.33 -10.53
N PHE A 29 -5.28 -25.69 -10.85
CA PHE A 29 -5.80 -25.68 -12.23
C PHE A 29 -6.57 -24.38 -12.52
N THR A 30 -6.91 -23.63 -11.48
CA THR A 30 -7.62 -22.35 -11.53
C THR A 30 -7.00 -21.38 -10.52
N LEU A 31 -7.16 -20.06 -10.71
CA LEU A 31 -6.81 -19.07 -9.69
C LEU A 31 -8.09 -18.34 -9.26
N PRO A 32 -8.89 -18.92 -8.36
CA PRO A 32 -9.90 -18.19 -7.60
C PRO A 32 -9.24 -17.43 -6.43
N HIS A 33 -9.95 -16.44 -5.91
CA HIS A 33 -9.47 -15.58 -4.83
C HIS A 33 -9.00 -16.36 -3.58
N GLU A 34 -9.71 -17.41 -3.19
CA GLU A 34 -9.34 -18.28 -2.05
C GLU A 34 -7.95 -18.93 -2.22
N ILE A 35 -7.58 -19.30 -3.45
CA ILE A 35 -6.26 -19.88 -3.76
C ILE A 35 -5.19 -18.78 -3.76
N GLU A 36 -5.52 -17.57 -4.23
CA GLU A 36 -4.61 -16.43 -4.19
C GLU A 36 -4.26 -16.06 -2.74
N MET A 37 -5.26 -16.01 -1.85
CA MET A 37 -5.05 -15.81 -0.41
C MET A 37 -4.22 -16.94 0.22
N TYR A 38 -4.51 -18.20 -0.13
CA TYR A 38 -3.73 -19.34 0.36
C TYR A 38 -2.27 -19.27 -0.08
N VAL A 39 -2.01 -18.93 -1.34
CA VAL A 39 -0.66 -18.74 -1.89
C VAL A 39 0.07 -17.62 -1.16
N GLU A 40 -0.58 -16.47 -0.94
CA GLU A 40 -0.02 -15.35 -0.19
C GLU A 40 0.41 -15.77 1.21
N GLN A 41 -0.47 -16.48 1.95
CA GLN A 41 -0.15 -16.95 3.30
C GLN A 41 1.02 -17.94 3.30
N VAL A 42 1.08 -18.87 2.33
CA VAL A 42 2.19 -19.82 2.21
C VAL A 42 3.51 -19.10 1.92
N VAL A 43 3.53 -18.14 1.00
CA VAL A 43 4.71 -17.32 0.68
C VAL A 43 5.16 -16.53 1.91
N SER A 44 4.21 -15.93 2.64
CA SER A 44 4.47 -15.15 3.85
C SER A 44 5.13 -16.00 4.93
N VAL A 45 4.57 -17.17 5.24
CA VAL A 45 5.14 -18.10 6.23
C VAL A 45 6.51 -18.60 5.79
N PHE A 46 6.68 -18.92 4.50
CA PHE A 46 7.96 -19.38 3.96
C PHE A 46 9.06 -18.33 4.13
N LEU A 47 8.78 -17.07 3.78
CA LEU A 47 9.74 -15.98 3.91
C LEU A 47 10.06 -15.67 5.37
N ARG A 48 9.07 -15.73 6.27
CA ARG A 48 9.29 -15.57 7.70
C ARG A 48 10.23 -16.65 8.26
N GLU A 49 9.99 -17.92 7.93
CA GLU A 49 10.88 -19.03 8.36
C GLU A 49 12.28 -18.93 7.72
N ALA A 50 12.41 -18.23 6.58
CA ALA A 50 13.68 -17.91 5.94
C ALA A 50 14.38 -16.65 6.51
N ASN A 51 13.81 -16.00 7.52
CA ASN A 51 14.23 -14.70 8.07
C ASN A 51 14.23 -13.56 7.03
N GLN A 52 13.29 -13.57 6.09
CA GLN A 52 13.13 -12.58 5.03
C GLN A 52 11.71 -12.00 4.98
N GLU A 53 11.07 -11.83 6.14
CA GLU A 53 9.68 -11.35 6.25
C GLU A 53 9.44 -9.99 5.57
N LYS A 54 10.43 -9.09 5.61
CA LYS A 54 10.40 -7.78 4.93
C LYS A 54 10.21 -7.87 3.40
N LEU A 55 10.51 -9.02 2.78
CA LEU A 55 10.35 -9.21 1.34
C LEU A 55 8.94 -9.66 0.96
N LYS A 56 8.06 -9.92 1.94
CA LYS A 56 6.74 -10.51 1.75
C LYS A 56 5.97 -9.85 0.63
N ASP A 57 5.69 -8.55 0.74
CA ASP A 57 4.74 -7.90 -0.17
C ASP A 57 5.28 -7.83 -1.61
N TYR A 58 6.60 -7.65 -1.77
CA TYR A 58 7.29 -7.70 -3.06
C TYR A 58 7.16 -9.07 -3.73
N ILE A 59 7.46 -10.14 -2.99
CA ILE A 59 7.46 -11.50 -3.53
C ILE A 59 6.03 -12.01 -3.75
N VAL A 60 5.07 -11.64 -2.89
CA VAL A 60 3.65 -11.95 -3.08
C VAL A 60 3.14 -11.32 -4.38
N TYR A 61 3.42 -10.04 -4.62
CA TYR A 61 3.05 -9.37 -5.88
C TYR A 61 3.65 -10.11 -7.08
N CYS A 62 4.95 -10.39 -7.04
CA CYS A 62 5.64 -11.10 -8.12
C CYS A 62 5.01 -12.47 -8.40
N VAL A 63 4.71 -13.24 -7.36
CA VAL A 63 4.05 -14.54 -7.46
C VAL A 63 2.66 -14.42 -8.09
N GLN A 64 1.85 -13.44 -7.67
CA GLN A 64 0.52 -13.20 -8.20
C GLN A 64 0.56 -12.81 -9.68
N GLU A 65 1.41 -11.87 -10.07
CA GLU A 65 1.54 -11.43 -11.46
C GLU A 65 1.98 -12.58 -12.38
N LEU A 66 2.97 -13.37 -11.96
CA LEU A 66 3.44 -14.53 -12.71
C LEU A 66 2.36 -15.62 -12.80
N ALA A 67 1.62 -15.86 -11.72
CA ALA A 67 0.52 -16.83 -11.71
C ALA A 67 -0.62 -16.39 -12.65
N VAL A 68 -0.99 -15.10 -12.65
CA VAL A 68 -1.99 -14.54 -13.56
C VAL A 68 -1.54 -14.67 -15.02
N ASN A 69 -0.26 -14.44 -15.32
CA ASN A 69 0.27 -14.64 -16.67
C ASN A 69 0.27 -16.11 -17.11
N ALA A 70 0.58 -17.04 -16.20
CA ALA A 70 0.44 -18.47 -16.45
C ALA A 70 -1.03 -18.86 -16.74
N LYS A 71 -1.99 -18.31 -16.00
CA LYS A 71 -3.44 -18.49 -16.25
C LYS A 71 -3.84 -17.97 -17.63
N LYS A 72 -3.37 -16.78 -18.03
CA LYS A 72 -3.64 -16.22 -19.37
C LYS A 72 -3.11 -17.13 -20.47
N ALA A 73 -1.90 -17.68 -20.29
CA ALA A 73 -1.33 -18.65 -21.23
C ALA A 73 -2.18 -19.93 -21.34
N ASN A 74 -2.73 -20.43 -20.23
CA ASN A 74 -3.63 -21.59 -20.21
C ASN A 74 -4.93 -21.30 -20.94
N THR A 75 -5.55 -20.14 -20.67
CA THR A 75 -6.75 -19.68 -21.40
C THR A 75 -6.47 -19.57 -22.90
N LYS A 76 -5.34 -18.98 -23.29
CA LYS A 76 -4.93 -18.88 -24.70
C LYS A 76 -4.80 -20.26 -25.34
N ARG A 77 -4.18 -21.22 -24.64
CA ARG A 77 -4.01 -22.58 -25.14
C ARG A 77 -5.33 -23.26 -25.44
N VAL A 78 -6.29 -23.23 -24.51
CA VAL A 78 -7.58 -23.88 -24.72
C VAL A 78 -8.45 -23.16 -25.76
N TYR A 79 -8.37 -21.83 -25.84
CA TYR A 79 -9.07 -21.04 -26.83
C TYR A 79 -8.64 -21.38 -28.26
N PHE A 80 -7.33 -21.50 -28.51
CA PHE A 80 -6.80 -21.87 -29.81
C PHE A 80 -7.16 -23.31 -30.20
N ILE A 81 -7.08 -24.25 -29.24
CA ILE A 81 -7.48 -25.64 -29.46
C ILE A 81 -8.96 -25.73 -29.85
N GLU A 82 -9.84 -25.00 -29.17
CA GLU A 82 -11.28 -24.98 -29.45
C GLU A 82 -11.59 -24.45 -30.85
N ARG A 83 -10.82 -23.48 -31.33
CA ARG A 83 -10.97 -22.89 -32.67
C ARG A 83 -10.23 -23.65 -33.78
N GLY A 84 -9.49 -24.71 -33.45
CA GLY A 84 -8.68 -25.44 -34.42
C GLY A 84 -7.49 -24.64 -34.98
N LEU A 85 -7.02 -23.63 -34.23
CA LEU A 85 -5.91 -22.75 -34.61
C LEU A 85 -4.59 -23.26 -34.00
N ASP A 86 -3.49 -23.14 -34.75
CA ASP A 86 -2.15 -23.47 -34.27
C ASP A 86 -1.46 -22.23 -33.66
N LEU A 87 -1.19 -22.28 -32.35
CA LEU A 87 -0.46 -21.22 -31.63
C LEU A 87 0.96 -20.95 -32.17
N SER A 88 1.56 -21.94 -32.84
CA SER A 88 2.91 -21.80 -33.41
C SER A 88 2.91 -21.18 -34.81
N ASN A 89 1.75 -21.12 -35.47
CA ASN A 89 1.58 -20.48 -36.77
C ASN A 89 1.29 -18.97 -36.59
N PRO A 90 2.09 -18.07 -37.18
CA PRO A 90 1.88 -16.62 -37.06
C PRO A 90 0.52 -16.10 -37.58
N ASP A 91 -0.03 -16.71 -38.63
CA ASP A 91 -1.30 -16.28 -39.23
C ASP A 91 -2.48 -16.69 -38.34
N ASP A 92 -2.51 -17.95 -37.91
CA ASP A 92 -3.47 -18.46 -36.92
C ASP A 92 -3.38 -17.69 -35.59
N TYR A 93 -2.16 -17.36 -35.16
CA TYR A 93 -1.94 -16.53 -33.97
C TYR A 93 -2.59 -15.16 -34.11
N LYS A 94 -2.38 -14.49 -35.26
CA LYS A 94 -2.97 -13.18 -35.53
C LYS A 94 -4.49 -13.25 -35.57
N GLU A 95 -5.06 -14.26 -36.22
CA GLU A 95 -6.50 -14.50 -36.28
C GLU A 95 -7.09 -14.76 -34.88
N GLY A 96 -6.52 -15.70 -34.14
CA GLY A 96 -7.00 -16.07 -32.81
C GLY A 96 -6.94 -14.90 -31.83
N MET A 97 -5.93 -14.04 -31.92
CA MET A 97 -5.78 -12.90 -31.02
C MET A 97 -6.77 -11.75 -31.28
N GLN A 98 -7.39 -11.66 -32.47
CA GLN A 98 -8.33 -10.55 -32.80
C GLN A 98 -9.54 -10.50 -31.85
N HIS A 99 -10.11 -11.65 -31.51
CA HIS A 99 -11.30 -11.75 -30.67
C HIS A 99 -11.05 -12.47 -29.33
N PHE A 100 -9.78 -12.72 -28.98
CA PHE A 100 -9.43 -13.49 -27.78
C PHE A 100 -10.00 -12.87 -26.49
N LYS A 101 -9.78 -11.56 -26.28
CA LYS A 101 -10.19 -10.87 -25.04
C LYS A 101 -11.72 -10.86 -24.88
N GLU A 102 -12.47 -10.52 -25.93
CA GLU A 102 -13.93 -10.47 -25.93
C GLU A 102 -14.57 -11.85 -25.68
N ASN A 103 -14.10 -12.88 -26.38
CA ASN A 103 -14.66 -14.23 -26.27
C ASN A 103 -14.36 -14.90 -24.91
N THR A 104 -13.19 -14.64 -24.35
CA THR A 104 -12.78 -15.29 -23.09
C THR A 104 -13.37 -14.62 -21.86
N LEU A 105 -13.59 -13.29 -21.91
CA LEU A 105 -14.26 -12.56 -20.84
C LEU A 105 -15.77 -12.83 -20.78
N SER A 106 -16.41 -13.03 -21.93
CA SER A 106 -17.84 -13.40 -21.97
C SER A 106 -18.13 -14.81 -21.48
N ASN A 107 -17.12 -15.71 -21.48
CA ASN A 107 -17.29 -17.14 -21.17
C ASN A 107 -16.23 -17.68 -20.19
N ILE A 108 -15.92 -16.93 -19.11
CA ILE A 108 -14.85 -17.28 -18.16
C ILE A 108 -15.00 -18.70 -17.59
N ALA A 109 -16.21 -19.07 -17.15
CA ALA A 109 -16.47 -20.37 -16.52
C ALA A 109 -16.19 -21.55 -17.48
N HIS A 110 -16.55 -21.39 -18.75
CA HIS A 110 -16.31 -22.39 -19.81
C HIS A 110 -14.82 -22.64 -20.01
N TYR A 111 -14.03 -21.57 -20.19
CA TYR A 111 -12.59 -21.71 -20.43
C TYR A 111 -11.83 -22.22 -19.20
N LEU A 112 -12.27 -21.91 -17.98
CA LEU A 112 -11.69 -22.49 -16.75
C LEU A 112 -11.97 -24.00 -16.66
N GLN A 113 -13.18 -24.43 -17.03
CA GLN A 113 -13.53 -25.85 -17.08
C GLN A 113 -12.70 -26.60 -18.13
N LEU A 114 -12.54 -26.01 -19.32
CA LEU A 114 -11.74 -26.60 -20.41
C LEU A 114 -10.25 -26.72 -20.04
N GLN A 115 -9.70 -25.74 -19.30
CA GLN A 115 -8.34 -25.82 -18.75
C GLN A 115 -8.17 -27.02 -17.81
N LYS A 116 -9.15 -27.22 -16.92
CA LYS A 116 -9.16 -28.35 -15.97
C LYS A 116 -9.25 -29.70 -16.71
N GLU A 117 -10.11 -29.82 -17.71
CA GLU A 117 -10.27 -31.03 -18.54
C GLU A 117 -8.99 -31.38 -19.32
N LYS A 118 -8.26 -30.37 -19.79
CA LYS A 118 -6.98 -30.54 -20.48
C LYS A 118 -5.80 -30.72 -19.50
N GLY A 119 -6.04 -30.69 -18.19
CA GLY A 119 -5.00 -30.83 -17.17
C GLY A 119 -3.97 -29.70 -17.18
N LEU A 120 -4.36 -28.50 -17.61
CA LEU A 120 -3.49 -27.32 -17.60
C LEU A 120 -3.37 -26.79 -16.18
N TYR A 121 -2.14 -26.60 -15.70
CA TYR A 121 -1.88 -26.26 -14.31
C TYR A 121 -0.93 -25.08 -14.17
N ILE A 122 -1.02 -24.43 -13.02
CA ILE A 122 -0.10 -23.43 -12.53
C ILE A 122 0.49 -23.98 -11.24
N LYS A 123 1.81 -24.01 -11.14
CA LYS A 123 2.51 -24.62 -10.01
C LYS A 123 3.50 -23.64 -9.42
N LEU A 124 3.25 -23.21 -8.19
CA LEU A 124 4.22 -22.50 -7.37
C LEU A 124 5.20 -23.51 -6.76
N VAL A 125 6.49 -23.22 -6.86
CA VAL A 125 7.57 -23.93 -6.18
C VAL A 125 8.39 -22.92 -5.36
N LEU A 126 8.49 -23.16 -4.06
CA LEU A 126 9.35 -22.40 -3.14
C LEU A 126 10.43 -23.32 -2.60
N GLN A 127 11.70 -22.94 -2.72
CA GLN A 127 12.81 -23.78 -2.26
C GLN A 127 14.00 -22.94 -1.83
N ILE A 128 14.64 -23.27 -0.71
CA ILE A 128 15.96 -22.75 -0.37
C ILE A 128 17.03 -23.76 -0.76
N LYS A 129 18.00 -23.33 -1.55
CA LYS A 129 19.14 -24.15 -1.97
C LYS A 129 20.41 -23.30 -1.95
N LYS A 130 21.46 -23.80 -1.28
CA LYS A 130 22.77 -23.12 -1.21
C LYS A 130 22.67 -21.63 -0.80
N ASN A 131 21.85 -21.34 0.22
CA ASN A 131 21.62 -19.98 0.72
C ASN A 131 20.92 -19.03 -0.27
N ILE A 132 20.13 -19.58 -1.19
CA ILE A 132 19.35 -18.84 -2.19
C ILE A 132 17.90 -19.32 -2.12
N ILE A 133 16.96 -18.40 -2.02
CA ILE A 133 15.53 -18.69 -2.19
C ILE A 133 15.22 -18.72 -3.69
N HIS A 134 14.60 -19.80 -4.14
CA HIS A 134 14.03 -19.95 -5.46
C HIS A 134 12.50 -19.87 -5.35
N VAL A 135 11.92 -18.94 -6.09
CA VAL A 135 10.47 -18.82 -6.27
C VAL A 135 10.18 -19.09 -7.74
N GLU A 136 9.42 -20.15 -8.04
CA GLU A 136 9.11 -20.51 -9.42
C GLU A 136 7.61 -20.63 -9.64
N ILE A 137 7.12 -20.01 -10.72
CA ILE A 137 5.82 -20.32 -11.30
C ILE A 137 6.06 -21.18 -12.53
N ARG A 138 5.61 -22.42 -12.46
CA ARG A 138 5.69 -23.39 -13.55
C ARG A 138 4.34 -23.57 -14.20
N ASN A 139 4.33 -23.59 -15.53
CA ASN A 139 3.13 -23.79 -16.33
C ASN A 139 3.40 -24.88 -17.36
N ASN A 140 2.51 -25.87 -17.50
CA ASN A 140 2.64 -26.95 -18.50
C ASN A 140 2.21 -26.55 -19.92
N VAL A 141 2.07 -25.24 -20.16
CA VAL A 141 2.00 -24.65 -21.49
C VAL A 141 3.35 -24.04 -21.81
N VAL A 142 4.00 -24.56 -22.85
CA VAL A 142 5.28 -24.06 -23.37
C VAL A 142 5.03 -22.73 -24.10
N ILE A 143 5.73 -21.68 -23.71
CA ILE A 143 5.62 -20.36 -24.34
C ILE A 143 6.25 -20.40 -25.73
N THR A 144 5.62 -19.74 -26.70
CA THR A 144 6.15 -19.68 -28.06
C THR A 144 7.43 -18.84 -28.13
N LYS A 145 8.28 -19.09 -29.14
CA LYS A 145 9.51 -18.30 -29.34
C LYS A 145 9.20 -16.80 -29.51
N THR A 146 8.13 -16.47 -30.23
CA THR A 146 7.70 -15.09 -30.48
C THR A 146 7.30 -14.39 -29.19
N GLU A 147 6.54 -15.05 -28.32
CA GLU A 147 6.16 -14.50 -27.02
C GLU A 147 7.37 -14.34 -26.09
N LEU A 148 8.28 -15.32 -26.09
CA LEU A 148 9.50 -15.26 -25.29
C LEU A 148 10.40 -14.09 -25.71
N ILE A 149 10.58 -13.85 -27.02
CA ILE A 149 11.33 -12.69 -27.53
C ILE A 149 10.65 -11.39 -27.08
N ARG A 150 9.33 -11.27 -27.21
CA ARG A 150 8.59 -10.09 -26.75
C ARG A 150 8.76 -9.83 -25.25
N ILE A 151 8.78 -10.88 -24.44
CA ILE A 151 9.02 -10.77 -23.00
C ILE A 151 10.45 -10.28 -22.73
N HIS A 152 11.47 -10.91 -23.34
CA HIS A 152 12.85 -10.48 -23.16
C HIS A 152 13.09 -9.05 -23.64
N ASP A 153 12.51 -8.63 -24.76
CA ASP A 153 12.61 -7.24 -25.24
C ASP A 153 12.00 -6.26 -24.23
N LYS A 154 10.88 -6.62 -23.60
CA LYS A 154 10.24 -5.80 -22.55
C LYS A 154 11.08 -5.73 -21.29
N LEU A 155 11.63 -6.86 -20.84
CA LEU A 155 12.56 -6.90 -19.70
C LEU A 155 13.83 -6.10 -20.00
N ALA A 156 14.38 -6.20 -21.22
CA ALA A 156 15.54 -5.43 -21.63
C ALA A 156 15.27 -3.92 -21.68
N ARG A 157 14.07 -3.48 -22.10
CA ARG A 157 13.66 -2.07 -22.00
C ARG A 157 13.56 -1.59 -20.56
N SER A 158 13.16 -2.47 -19.64
CA SER A 158 13.08 -2.15 -18.21
C SER A 158 14.42 -1.79 -17.55
N ARG A 159 15.54 -2.09 -18.22
CA ARG A 159 16.91 -1.69 -17.84
C ARG A 159 17.13 -0.20 -17.84
N GLN A 160 16.43 0.52 -18.72
CA GLN A 160 16.62 1.95 -18.92
C GLN A 160 15.85 2.78 -17.89
N TYR A 161 14.92 2.16 -17.16
CA TYR A 161 14.11 2.86 -16.17
C TYR A 161 14.81 2.92 -14.83
N ASN A 162 15.01 4.14 -14.34
CA ASN A 162 15.63 4.41 -13.04
C ASN A 162 14.59 4.40 -11.90
N ASN A 163 13.30 4.53 -12.22
CA ASN A 163 12.21 4.56 -11.26
C ASN A 163 10.89 4.10 -11.93
N LEU A 164 9.85 3.91 -11.12
CA LEU A 164 8.53 3.47 -11.56
C LEU A 164 7.84 4.49 -12.47
N GLU A 165 8.10 5.79 -12.30
CA GLU A 165 7.48 6.86 -13.10
C GLU A 165 7.99 6.82 -14.55
N ASP A 166 9.29 6.70 -14.78
CA ASP A 166 9.91 6.57 -16.11
C ASP A 166 9.40 5.31 -16.83
N ALA A 167 9.31 4.20 -16.08
CA ALA A 167 8.82 2.93 -16.60
C ALA A 167 7.36 2.98 -17.00
N LEU A 168 6.51 3.58 -16.17
CA LEU A 168 5.10 3.74 -16.46
C LEU A 168 4.91 4.71 -17.63
N ALA A 169 5.56 5.88 -17.63
CA ALA A 169 5.43 6.88 -18.68
C ALA A 169 5.78 6.33 -20.07
N GLN A 170 6.85 5.55 -20.20
CA GLN A 170 7.34 5.06 -21.48
C GLN A 170 6.67 3.75 -21.94
N VAL A 171 6.20 2.91 -21.01
CA VAL A 171 5.44 1.68 -21.35
C VAL A 171 3.98 2.00 -21.71
N LEU A 172 3.43 3.11 -21.24
CA LEU A 172 2.07 3.56 -21.54
C LEU A 172 1.89 4.13 -22.96
N ASP A 173 2.97 4.42 -23.68
CA ASP A 173 2.94 4.80 -25.11
C ASP A 173 2.96 3.56 -26.06
N ASP A 174 3.31 2.37 -25.55
CA ASP A 174 3.24 1.14 -26.31
C ASP A 174 1.79 0.63 -26.34
N SER A 175 1.15 0.71 -27.51
CA SER A 175 -0.22 0.23 -27.82
C SER A 175 -0.57 -1.25 -27.46
N GLU A 176 0.33 -1.98 -26.80
CA GLU A 176 0.08 -3.32 -26.27
C GLU A 176 -0.04 -3.28 -24.73
N GLY A 177 -1.25 -3.14 -24.21
CA GLY A 177 -1.62 -3.22 -22.78
C GLY A 177 -1.34 -4.55 -22.04
N ALA A 178 -0.36 -5.34 -22.49
CA ALA A 178 -0.04 -6.68 -22.01
C ALA A 178 1.33 -6.81 -21.33
N GLY A 179 2.09 -5.73 -21.12
CA GLY A 179 3.50 -5.79 -20.68
C GLY A 179 3.86 -5.21 -19.32
N LEU A 180 3.00 -4.36 -18.74
CA LEU A 180 3.33 -3.57 -17.55
C LEU A 180 3.65 -4.42 -16.32
N GLY A 181 2.95 -5.54 -16.11
CA GLY A 181 3.13 -6.36 -14.91
C GLY A 181 4.53 -6.95 -14.76
N LEU A 182 5.15 -7.40 -15.86
CA LEU A 182 6.54 -7.88 -15.83
C LEU A 182 7.56 -6.74 -15.60
N VAL A 183 7.27 -5.54 -16.10
CA VAL A 183 8.11 -4.37 -15.86
C VAL A 183 8.02 -3.93 -14.40
N ILE A 184 6.81 -3.85 -13.83
CA ILE A 184 6.58 -3.56 -12.42
C ILE A 184 7.24 -4.63 -11.55
N LEU A 185 7.14 -5.91 -11.91
CA LEU A 185 7.83 -7.00 -11.23
C LEU A 185 9.33 -6.76 -11.14
N VAL A 186 10.00 -6.42 -12.25
CA VAL A 186 11.45 -6.13 -12.25
C VAL A 186 11.79 -4.93 -11.36
N LEU A 187 10.96 -3.88 -11.37
CA LEU A 187 11.16 -2.70 -10.52
C LEU A 187 10.98 -3.03 -9.04
N MET A 188 10.03 -3.89 -8.69
CA MET A 188 9.84 -4.38 -7.33
C MET A 188 11.06 -5.17 -6.83
N LEU A 189 11.68 -5.98 -7.71
CA LEU A 189 12.93 -6.67 -7.41
C LEU A 189 14.09 -5.69 -7.22
N LYS A 190 14.26 -4.70 -8.12
CA LYS A 190 15.26 -3.63 -7.98
C LYS A 190 15.14 -2.89 -6.65
N LYS A 191 13.92 -2.63 -6.19
CA LYS A 191 13.68 -1.92 -4.92
C LYS A 191 14.18 -2.68 -3.69
N ILE A 192 14.14 -4.00 -3.71
CA ILE A 192 14.70 -4.85 -2.64
C ILE A 192 16.18 -5.19 -2.90
N GLY A 193 16.85 -4.44 -3.77
CA GLY A 193 18.26 -4.60 -4.09
C GLY A 193 18.59 -5.76 -5.02
N LEU A 194 17.60 -6.44 -5.61
CA LEU A 194 17.82 -7.52 -6.56
C LEU A 194 18.02 -6.95 -7.96
N ASP A 195 19.03 -7.45 -8.67
CA ASP A 195 19.19 -7.12 -10.08
C ASP A 195 18.22 -7.93 -10.97
N GLU A 196 18.24 -7.65 -12.26
CA GLU A 196 17.38 -8.31 -13.22
C GLU A 196 17.78 -9.76 -13.48
N ASP A 197 19.04 -10.13 -13.21
CA ASP A 197 19.53 -11.49 -13.36
C ASP A 197 18.91 -12.43 -12.29
N CYS A 198 18.30 -11.84 -11.26
CA CYS A 198 17.48 -12.53 -10.29
C CYS A 198 16.12 -13.00 -10.86
N PHE A 199 15.70 -12.53 -12.04
CA PHE A 199 14.46 -12.96 -12.69
C PHE A 199 14.70 -13.52 -14.09
N ASP A 200 14.12 -14.69 -14.37
CA ASP A 200 14.21 -15.30 -15.69
C ASP A 200 12.94 -16.06 -16.07
N ILE A 201 12.63 -16.12 -17.36
CA ILE A 201 11.57 -16.96 -17.92
C ILE A 201 12.20 -17.83 -19.00
N PHE A 202 12.09 -19.14 -18.84
CA PHE A 202 12.67 -20.09 -19.78
C PHE A 202 11.77 -21.32 -19.98
N ASN A 203 12.01 -22.03 -21.08
CA ASN A 203 11.32 -23.26 -21.41
C ASN A 203 12.13 -24.49 -21.00
N THR A 204 11.42 -25.52 -20.56
CA THR A 204 11.87 -26.90 -20.57
C THR A 204 11.15 -27.65 -21.70
N ASP A 205 11.41 -28.95 -21.88
CA ASP A 205 10.73 -29.76 -22.90
C ASP A 205 9.20 -29.80 -22.73
N LYS A 206 8.68 -29.49 -21.53
CA LYS A 206 7.25 -29.66 -21.20
C LYS A 206 6.61 -28.47 -20.49
N GLU A 207 7.40 -27.54 -19.95
CA GLU A 207 6.92 -26.47 -19.07
C GLU A 207 7.61 -25.15 -19.38
N THR A 208 6.86 -24.06 -19.25
CA THR A 208 7.42 -22.71 -19.06
C THR A 208 7.68 -22.50 -17.57
N ILE A 209 8.85 -22.00 -17.22
CA ILE A 209 9.24 -21.68 -15.84
C ILE A 209 9.60 -20.21 -15.76
N ALA A 210 8.85 -19.46 -14.95
CA ALA A 210 9.25 -18.14 -14.49
C ALA A 210 9.89 -18.29 -13.10
N ARG A 211 11.12 -17.81 -12.94
CA ARG A 211 11.93 -18.00 -11.74
C ARG A 211 12.41 -16.66 -11.20
N ILE A 212 12.27 -16.48 -9.89
CA ILE A 212 12.92 -15.44 -9.10
C ILE A 212 13.92 -16.11 -8.16
N VAL A 213 15.11 -15.52 -8.07
CA VAL A 213 16.25 -15.99 -7.29
C VAL A 213 16.63 -14.91 -6.30
N ILE A 214 16.61 -15.22 -5.00
CA ILE A 214 16.86 -14.23 -3.93
C ILE A 214 18.03 -14.74 -3.07
N PRO A 215 19.20 -14.12 -3.15
CA PRO A 215 20.30 -14.40 -2.24
C PRO A 215 19.89 -14.09 -0.78
N LEU A 216 20.23 -14.96 0.16
CA LEU A 216 19.95 -14.74 1.59
C LEU A 216 21.03 -13.90 2.30
N ASP A 217 21.91 -13.21 1.57
CA ASP A 217 22.96 -12.39 2.21
C ASP A 217 22.40 -11.13 2.88
N GLN A 218 23.15 -10.62 3.87
CA GLN A 218 22.70 -9.52 4.73
C GLN A 218 22.76 -8.13 4.06
N ALA A 219 23.35 -8.00 2.87
CA ALA A 219 23.58 -6.70 2.23
C ALA A 219 22.36 -6.16 1.48
N MET A 220 21.37 -7.01 1.18
CA MET A 220 20.17 -6.63 0.42
C MET A 220 19.27 -5.58 1.10
N VAL A 221 19.47 -5.32 2.39
CA VAL A 221 18.59 -4.47 3.23
C VAL A 221 18.92 -2.99 3.11
N GLU A 222 20.14 -2.64 2.74
CA GLU A 222 20.65 -1.27 2.85
C GLU A 222 20.30 -0.37 1.65
N ASN A 223 19.81 -0.93 0.53
CA ASN A 223 19.61 -0.16 -0.72
C ASN A 223 18.21 0.46 -0.91
N LEU A 224 17.31 0.36 0.07
CA LEU A 224 15.98 0.97 0.00
C LEU A 224 15.99 2.52 -0.04
N SER A 225 17.14 3.17 0.20
CA SER A 225 17.27 4.62 0.31
C SER A 225 17.57 5.38 -0.99
N ILE A 226 17.78 4.69 -2.12
CA ILE A 226 18.24 5.37 -3.35
C ILE A 226 17.06 5.92 -4.18
N LEU A 227 15.88 5.28 -4.09
CA LEU A 227 14.67 5.70 -4.81
C LEU A 227 14.03 6.97 -4.24
N SER A 228 14.21 7.23 -2.93
CA SER A 228 13.77 8.47 -2.31
C SER A 228 14.57 9.67 -2.80
N GLN A 229 15.85 9.50 -3.20
CA GLN A 229 16.70 10.62 -3.59
C GLN A 229 16.24 11.34 -4.88
N THR A 230 15.63 10.63 -5.83
CA THR A 230 15.10 11.23 -7.08
C THR A 230 13.83 12.04 -6.82
N ILE A 231 12.95 11.55 -5.94
CA ILE A 231 11.76 12.30 -5.48
C ILE A 231 12.17 13.46 -4.56
N VAL A 232 13.26 13.29 -3.80
CA VAL A 232 13.91 14.36 -3.02
C VAL A 232 14.50 15.44 -3.92
N ASN A 233 15.03 15.11 -5.10
CA ASN A 233 15.53 16.12 -6.04
C ASN A 233 14.39 16.95 -6.67
N SER A 234 13.17 16.41 -6.67
CA SER A 234 11.93 17.13 -6.97
C SER A 234 11.37 17.92 -5.77
N VAL A 235 12.01 17.89 -4.59
CA VAL A 235 11.55 18.64 -3.40
C VAL A 235 11.46 20.14 -3.65
N ASN A 236 12.21 20.69 -4.60
CA ASN A 236 12.09 22.09 -4.98
C ASN A 236 10.80 22.43 -5.73
N SER A 237 10.13 21.46 -6.37
CA SER A 237 8.79 21.64 -6.97
C SER A 237 7.64 21.33 -6.00
N LEU A 238 7.93 20.70 -4.84
CA LEU A 238 6.92 20.41 -3.81
C LEU A 238 6.37 21.71 -3.20
N PRO A 239 5.07 21.75 -2.90
CA PRO A 239 4.39 23.00 -2.58
C PRO A 239 4.93 23.60 -1.28
N GLN A 240 5.04 24.92 -1.26
CA GLN A 240 5.48 25.65 -0.08
C GLN A 240 4.33 25.76 0.94
N PHE A 241 4.68 25.68 2.22
CA PHE A 241 3.68 25.83 3.27
C PHE A 241 3.09 27.25 3.26
N PRO A 242 1.77 27.44 3.46
CA PRO A 242 1.15 28.76 3.29
C PRO A 242 1.77 29.85 4.18
N GLU A 243 2.11 31.00 3.60
CA GLU A 243 2.82 32.10 4.29
C GLU A 243 2.08 32.60 5.54
N ASN A 244 0.76 32.66 5.50
CA ASN A 244 -0.06 33.06 6.64
C ASN A 244 0.09 32.10 7.82
N ILE A 245 0.29 30.80 7.56
CA ILE A 245 0.49 29.79 8.60
C ILE A 245 1.93 29.86 9.14
N LEU A 246 2.93 30.05 8.27
CA LEU A 246 4.32 30.25 8.66
C LEU A 246 4.48 31.49 9.56
N MET A 247 3.72 32.56 9.31
CA MET A 247 3.72 33.76 10.14
C MET A 247 3.16 33.48 11.55
N ILE A 248 2.08 32.71 11.67
CA ILE A 248 1.51 32.32 12.97
C ILE A 248 2.49 31.40 13.72
N GLN A 249 3.14 30.45 13.03
CA GLN A 249 4.16 29.59 13.64
C GLN A 249 5.35 30.38 14.19
N LYS A 250 5.82 31.41 13.45
CA LYS A 250 6.87 32.32 13.95
C LYS A 250 6.46 33.01 15.25
N LEU A 251 5.21 33.51 15.32
CA LEU A 251 4.69 34.12 16.54
C LEU A 251 4.58 33.13 17.70
N ILE A 252 4.20 31.88 17.43
CA ILE A 252 4.11 30.86 18.47
C ILE A 252 5.51 30.51 19.04
N ASN A 253 6.53 30.50 18.19
CA ASN A 253 7.89 30.15 18.58
C ASN A 253 8.69 31.34 19.16
N ASP A 254 8.14 32.57 19.13
CA ASP A 254 8.76 33.74 19.73
C ASP A 254 8.42 33.82 21.23
N PRO A 255 9.40 33.70 22.15
CA PRO A 255 9.18 33.80 23.59
C PRO A 255 8.59 35.13 24.06
N LYS A 256 8.63 36.18 23.21
CA LYS A 256 8.09 37.52 23.50
C LYS A 256 6.66 37.70 23.00
N SER A 257 6.11 36.74 22.28
CA SER A 257 4.77 36.82 21.71
C SER A 257 3.70 36.52 22.75
N ASP A 258 2.59 37.25 22.71
CA ASP A 258 1.44 37.00 23.58
C ASP A 258 0.34 36.20 22.86
N MET A 259 -0.51 35.51 23.64
CA MET A 259 -1.62 34.74 23.06
C MET A 259 -2.62 35.63 22.30
N MET A 260 -2.69 36.93 22.59
CA MET A 260 -3.52 37.87 21.85
C MET A 260 -2.99 38.11 20.44
N GLY A 261 -1.67 38.19 20.25
CA GLY A 261 -1.03 38.29 18.95
C GLY A 261 -1.31 37.07 18.07
N ILE A 262 -1.26 35.87 18.66
CA ILE A 262 -1.62 34.62 17.98
C ILE A 262 -3.11 34.61 17.59
N ALA A 263 -4.00 34.92 18.54
CA ALA A 263 -5.43 35.01 18.29
C ALA A 263 -5.75 36.02 17.17
N ARG A 264 -5.09 37.18 17.15
CA ARG A 264 -5.28 38.21 16.12
C ARG A 264 -4.91 37.71 14.73
N GLN A 265 -3.81 36.98 14.59
CA GLN A 265 -3.43 36.43 13.27
C GLN A 265 -4.38 35.32 12.82
N ILE A 266 -4.82 34.45 13.73
CA ILE A 266 -5.82 33.42 13.41
C ILE A 266 -7.13 34.07 12.92
N SER A 267 -7.59 35.13 13.59
CA SER A 267 -8.79 35.89 13.20
C SER A 267 -8.74 36.49 11.79
N MET A 268 -7.56 36.62 11.19
CA MET A 268 -7.41 37.14 9.83
C MET A 268 -7.73 36.09 8.75
N ASP A 269 -7.79 34.81 9.11
CA ASP A 269 -8.21 33.72 8.23
C ASP A 269 -9.55 33.14 8.74
N PRO A 270 -10.70 33.48 8.11
CA PRO A 270 -12.02 33.03 8.56
C PRO A 270 -12.19 31.51 8.58
N ALA A 271 -11.52 30.77 7.69
CA ALA A 271 -11.61 29.32 7.65
C ALA A 271 -10.79 28.69 8.78
N LEU A 272 -9.57 29.16 9.02
CA LEU A 272 -8.77 28.74 10.19
C LEU A 272 -9.46 29.09 11.52
N THR A 273 -10.14 30.25 11.57
CA THR A 273 -10.96 30.67 12.70
C THR A 273 -12.13 29.71 12.94
N ALA A 274 -12.85 29.34 11.88
CA ALA A 274 -13.96 28.41 11.97
C ALA A 274 -13.48 27.02 12.43
N ASP A 275 -12.35 26.54 11.92
CA ASP A 275 -11.77 25.25 12.32
C ASP A 275 -11.30 25.26 13.77
N LEU A 276 -10.65 26.34 14.23
CA LEU A 276 -10.29 26.51 15.64
C LEU A 276 -11.54 26.43 16.54
N LEU A 277 -12.59 27.20 16.21
CA LEU A 277 -13.83 27.19 16.97
C LEU A 277 -14.53 25.83 16.93
N LYS A 278 -14.49 25.13 15.79
CA LYS A 278 -15.04 23.77 15.65
C LYS A 278 -14.31 22.77 16.56
N ILE A 279 -12.97 22.84 16.59
CA ILE A 279 -12.15 21.98 17.46
C ILE A 279 -12.48 22.23 18.93
N VAL A 280 -12.49 23.49 19.38
CA VAL A 280 -12.78 23.81 20.79
C VAL A 280 -14.19 23.39 21.20
N ASN A 281 -15.15 23.47 20.29
CA ASN A 281 -16.53 23.08 20.54
C ASN A 281 -16.82 21.58 20.30
N SER A 282 -15.81 20.80 19.91
CA SER A 282 -15.95 19.36 19.72
C SER A 282 -16.25 18.65 21.04
N ALA A 283 -16.68 17.39 20.94
CA ALA A 283 -16.92 16.57 22.12
C ALA A 283 -15.65 16.34 22.97
N GLN A 284 -14.46 16.61 22.39
CA GLN A 284 -13.16 16.47 23.02
C GLN A 284 -13.01 17.32 24.29
N TYR A 285 -13.43 18.59 24.23
CA TYR A 285 -13.20 19.58 25.29
C TYR A 285 -14.29 19.57 26.37
N MET A 286 -15.38 18.81 26.19
CA MET A 286 -16.47 18.62 27.16
C MET A 286 -16.96 19.93 27.80
N LEU A 287 -17.11 20.98 27.00
CA LEU A 287 -17.46 22.31 27.49
C LEU A 287 -18.95 22.37 27.87
N SER A 288 -19.24 23.00 29.01
CA SER A 288 -20.62 23.25 29.47
C SER A 288 -21.34 24.33 28.65
N LYS A 289 -20.58 25.21 27.99
CA LYS A 289 -21.06 26.26 27.10
C LYS A 289 -20.18 26.32 25.85
N LYS A 290 -20.78 26.58 24.68
CA LYS A 290 -20.02 26.80 23.44
C LYS A 290 -19.14 28.03 23.55
N VAL A 291 -17.91 27.92 23.04
CA VAL A 291 -16.95 29.02 22.90
C VAL A 291 -17.19 29.68 21.56
N ASP A 292 -17.42 30.98 21.57
CA ASP A 292 -17.72 31.80 20.39
C ASP A 292 -16.68 32.88 20.11
N ASN A 293 -15.63 32.96 20.95
CA ASN A 293 -14.56 33.94 20.80
C ASN A 293 -13.17 33.28 20.67
N ILE A 294 -12.35 33.85 19.79
CA ILE A 294 -11.08 33.28 19.36
C ILE A 294 -10.04 33.34 20.48
N SER A 295 -10.05 34.39 21.31
CA SER A 295 -9.12 34.53 22.42
C SER A 295 -9.30 33.45 23.49
N GLU A 296 -10.55 33.06 23.80
CA GLU A 296 -10.86 31.94 24.69
C GLU A 296 -10.53 30.60 24.03
N ALA A 297 -10.83 30.45 22.74
CA ALA A 297 -10.46 29.26 21.99
C ALA A 297 -8.94 29.01 21.98
N VAL A 298 -8.14 30.03 21.71
CA VAL A 298 -6.66 29.99 21.74
C VAL A 298 -6.15 29.60 23.14
N LYS A 299 -6.76 30.11 24.21
CA LYS A 299 -6.38 29.77 25.59
C LYS A 299 -6.72 28.33 25.96
N LEU A 300 -7.89 27.85 25.54
CA LEU A 300 -8.37 26.49 25.84
C LEU A 300 -7.57 25.42 25.08
N VAL A 301 -7.25 25.68 23.82
CA VAL A 301 -6.43 24.79 22.99
C VAL A 301 -4.96 24.84 23.41
N GLY A 302 -4.49 26.03 23.79
CA GLY A 302 -3.10 26.25 24.15
C GLY A 302 -2.16 26.17 22.96
N ILE A 303 -0.87 26.48 23.21
CA ILE A 303 0.14 26.62 22.15
C ILE A 303 0.34 25.35 21.33
N ARG A 304 0.37 24.17 21.99
CA ARG A 304 0.57 22.89 21.30
C ARG A 304 -0.58 22.56 20.37
N GLY A 305 -1.82 22.65 20.85
CA GLY A 305 -2.99 22.39 20.03
C GLY A 305 -3.13 23.37 18.86
N ILE A 306 -2.71 24.63 19.03
CA ILE A 306 -2.69 25.61 17.93
C ILE A 306 -1.64 25.21 16.89
N LYS A 307 -0.43 24.80 17.28
CA LYS A 307 0.57 24.29 16.32
C LYS A 307 0.00 23.14 15.50
N ASN A 308 -0.64 22.20 16.19
CA ASN A 308 -1.27 21.02 15.59
C ASN A 308 -2.40 21.39 14.61
N LEU A 309 -3.26 22.34 14.97
CA LEU A 309 -4.26 22.91 14.06
C LEU A 309 -3.63 23.55 12.82
N LEU A 310 -2.55 24.32 13.01
CA LEU A 310 -1.86 24.97 11.89
C LEU A 310 -1.24 23.95 10.94
N TYR A 311 -0.70 22.84 11.46
CA TYR A 311 -0.17 21.75 10.64
C TYR A 311 -1.27 21.07 9.82
N SER A 312 -2.39 20.69 10.44
CA SER A 312 -3.50 20.05 9.74
C SER A 312 -4.17 21.00 8.73
N TYR A 313 -4.49 22.23 9.14
CA TYR A 313 -5.14 23.22 8.27
C TYR A 313 -4.24 23.66 7.12
N GLY A 314 -2.96 23.95 7.40
CA GLY A 314 -2.00 24.35 6.37
C GLY A 314 -1.81 23.26 5.32
N THR A 315 -1.76 21.99 5.76
CA THR A 315 -1.68 20.84 4.86
C THR A 315 -2.94 20.69 4.01
N GLN A 316 -4.13 20.78 4.61
CA GLN A 316 -5.40 20.69 3.90
C GLN A 316 -5.61 21.81 2.90
N LYS A 317 -5.27 23.05 3.27
CA LYS A 317 -5.38 24.21 2.39
C LYS A 317 -4.50 24.07 1.14
N LEU A 318 -3.36 23.40 1.27
CA LEU A 318 -2.40 23.23 0.20
C LEU A 318 -2.69 22.01 -0.69
N LEU A 319 -3.24 20.94 -0.10
CA LEU A 319 -3.45 19.66 -0.76
C LEU A 319 -4.91 19.38 -1.14
N GLY A 320 -5.85 20.12 -0.57
CA GLY A 320 -7.28 19.97 -0.77
C GLY A 320 -7.75 20.57 -2.09
N ASP A 321 -7.97 19.71 -3.09
CA ASP A 321 -8.90 19.99 -4.20
C ASP A 321 -10.17 19.18 -4.02
N ASP A 322 -11.22 19.57 -4.74
CA ASP A 322 -12.59 19.10 -4.56
C ASP A 322 -12.90 17.73 -5.20
N THR A 323 -11.89 16.94 -5.57
CA THR A 323 -12.10 15.63 -6.20
C THR A 323 -12.70 14.63 -5.20
N ALA A 324 -13.56 13.73 -5.68
CA ALA A 324 -14.20 12.71 -4.84
C ALA A 324 -13.18 11.80 -4.14
N GLU A 325 -12.06 11.52 -4.80
CA GLU A 325 -10.97 10.69 -4.28
C GLU A 325 -10.24 11.36 -3.11
N LYS A 326 -9.89 12.65 -3.25
CA LYS A 326 -9.27 13.42 -2.16
C LYS A 326 -10.22 13.56 -0.97
N LYS A 327 -11.54 13.71 -1.21
CA LYS A 327 -12.55 13.69 -0.16
C LYS A 327 -12.54 12.37 0.61
N HIS A 328 -12.49 11.25 -0.09
CA HIS A 328 -12.42 9.92 0.52
C HIS A 328 -11.13 9.72 1.35
N LEU A 329 -9.99 10.18 0.83
CA LEU A 329 -8.70 10.15 1.56
C LEU A 329 -8.75 11.01 2.83
N TRP A 330 -9.37 12.20 2.76
CA TRP A 330 -9.54 13.05 3.94
C TRP A 330 -10.52 12.43 4.94
N GLU A 331 -11.62 11.84 4.50
CA GLU A 331 -12.57 11.13 5.37
C GLU A 331 -11.89 9.98 6.13
N HIS A 332 -11.08 9.17 5.43
CA HIS A 332 -10.23 8.16 6.05
C HIS A 332 -9.29 8.77 7.10
N SER A 333 -8.57 9.83 6.73
CA SER A 333 -7.61 10.50 7.60
C SER A 333 -8.26 11.09 8.85
N TYR A 334 -9.46 11.69 8.75
CA TYR A 334 -10.21 12.18 9.90
C TYR A 334 -10.68 11.07 10.82
N LYS A 335 -11.10 9.94 10.25
CA LYS A 335 -11.51 8.76 11.02
C LYS A 335 -10.32 8.13 11.76
N ALA A 336 -9.19 7.98 11.07
CA ALA A 336 -7.93 7.54 11.66
C ALA A 336 -7.47 8.49 12.79
N ALA A 337 -7.57 9.81 12.59
CA ALA A 337 -7.30 10.80 13.63
C ALA A 337 -8.16 10.61 14.88
N PHE A 338 -9.48 10.44 14.69
CA PHE A 338 -10.40 10.18 15.80
C PHE A 338 -10.05 8.88 16.53
N TYR A 339 -9.70 7.82 15.80
CA TYR A 339 -9.31 6.54 16.40
C TYR A 339 -7.98 6.65 17.16
N ALA A 340 -6.95 7.26 16.57
CA ALA A 340 -5.63 7.44 17.19
C ALA A 340 -5.72 8.26 18.49
N TYR A 341 -6.50 9.34 18.46
CA TYR A 341 -6.80 10.13 19.66
C TYR A 341 -7.44 9.29 20.77
N ASN A 342 -8.46 8.49 20.44
CA ASN A 342 -9.16 7.67 21.42
C ASN A 342 -8.31 6.49 21.90
N LEU A 343 -7.38 5.98 21.09
CA LEU A 343 -6.40 4.98 21.50
C LEU A 343 -5.47 5.55 22.57
N ILE A 344 -4.86 6.72 22.34
CA ILE A 344 -4.03 7.37 23.37
C ILE A 344 -4.86 7.69 24.62
N LYS A 345 -6.05 8.30 24.46
CA LYS A 345 -6.91 8.70 25.59
C LYS A 345 -7.29 7.55 26.50
N ASN A 346 -7.69 6.41 25.92
CA ASN A 346 -8.27 5.31 26.70
C ASN A 346 -7.20 4.35 27.23
N PHE A 347 -6.10 4.13 26.48
CA PHE A 347 -5.13 3.09 26.78
C PHE A 347 -3.82 3.63 27.34
N LYS A 348 -3.25 4.67 26.73
CA LYS A 348 -1.99 5.27 27.18
C LYS A 348 -2.19 6.30 28.28
N LYS A 349 -3.33 7.01 28.25
CA LYS A 349 -3.70 8.09 29.19
C LYS A 349 -2.67 9.22 29.26
N ASP A 350 -1.84 9.34 28.22
CA ASP A 350 -0.86 10.42 28.09
C ASP A 350 -1.54 11.62 27.43
N LYS A 351 -1.82 12.65 28.25
CA LYS A 351 -2.48 13.87 27.78
C LYS A 351 -1.62 14.66 26.79
N ASN A 352 -0.30 14.52 26.87
CA ASN A 352 0.61 15.26 26.00
C ASN A 352 0.56 14.72 24.56
N LEU A 353 0.30 13.42 24.36
CA LEU A 353 0.27 12.80 23.04
C LEU A 353 -1.09 12.88 22.34
N LEU A 354 -2.13 13.38 23.00
CA LEU A 354 -3.49 13.40 22.47
C LEU A 354 -3.59 14.18 21.16
N ASP A 355 -3.14 15.43 21.17
CA ASP A 355 -3.25 16.30 19.99
C ASP A 355 -2.34 15.82 18.86
N ASP A 356 -1.16 15.27 19.20
CA ASP A 356 -0.21 14.74 18.23
C ASP A 356 -0.73 13.47 17.58
N ALA A 357 -1.43 12.60 18.32
CA ALA A 357 -2.04 11.39 17.75
C ALA A 357 -3.20 11.72 16.81
N TYR A 358 -4.00 12.74 17.16
CA TYR A 358 -5.03 13.24 16.27
C TYR A 358 -4.42 13.78 14.96
N VAL A 359 -3.44 14.68 15.06
CA VAL A 359 -2.79 15.25 13.87
C VAL A 359 -2.00 14.22 13.08
N GLY A 360 -1.30 13.31 13.74
CA GLY A 360 -0.63 12.18 13.11
C GLY A 360 -1.61 11.33 12.29
N GLY A 361 -2.80 11.06 12.81
CA GLY A 361 -3.85 10.37 12.05
C GLY A 361 -4.38 11.17 10.85
N ILE A 362 -4.48 12.50 10.95
CA ILE A 362 -4.84 13.36 9.80
C ILE A 362 -3.77 13.31 8.71
N LEU A 363 -2.50 13.28 9.11
CA LEU A 363 -1.37 13.51 8.21
C LEU A 363 -0.71 12.23 7.69
N HIS A 364 -0.97 11.06 8.28
CA HIS A 364 -0.23 9.83 7.96
C HIS A 364 -0.20 9.51 6.46
N ASP A 365 -1.33 9.71 5.79
CA ASP A 365 -1.52 9.44 4.36
C ASP A 365 -1.31 10.67 3.46
N MET A 366 -0.79 11.79 3.99
CA MET A 366 -0.62 13.02 3.21
C MET A 366 0.26 12.84 1.97
N GLY A 367 1.19 11.89 2.01
CA GLY A 367 2.02 11.52 0.86
C GLY A 367 1.22 11.00 -0.33
N LYS A 368 0.07 10.34 -0.09
CA LYS A 368 -0.85 9.90 -1.16
C LYS A 368 -1.42 11.10 -1.90
N ILE A 369 -1.81 12.14 -1.16
CA ILE A 369 -2.37 13.37 -1.73
C ILE A 369 -1.29 14.17 -2.47
N ILE A 370 -0.07 14.26 -1.91
CA ILE A 370 1.07 14.92 -2.56
C ILE A 370 1.38 14.23 -3.89
N PHE A 371 1.48 12.90 -3.89
CA PHE A 371 1.71 12.11 -5.10
C PHE A 371 0.63 12.39 -6.15
N SER A 372 -0.63 12.47 -5.74
CA SER A 372 -1.74 12.78 -6.65
C SER A 372 -1.68 14.15 -7.32
N ASN A 373 -1.06 15.13 -6.67
CA ASN A 373 -0.94 16.48 -7.20
C ASN A 373 0.23 16.63 -8.17
N VAL A 374 1.32 15.90 -7.93
CA VAL A 374 2.53 16.01 -8.75
C VAL A 374 2.40 15.22 -10.06
N HIS A 375 1.66 14.11 -10.05
CA HIS A 375 1.55 13.22 -11.22
C HIS A 375 0.09 12.85 -11.57
N PRO A 376 -0.79 13.81 -11.91
CA PRO A 376 -2.19 13.53 -12.21
C PRO A 376 -2.35 12.59 -13.43
N ASP A 377 -1.59 12.81 -14.49
CA ASP A 377 -1.63 11.98 -15.72
C ASP A 377 -1.17 10.53 -15.47
N LEU A 378 -0.26 10.33 -14.50
CA LEU A 378 0.21 9.00 -14.12
C LEU A 378 -0.88 8.26 -13.35
N LEU A 379 -1.59 8.94 -12.44
CA LEU A 379 -2.70 8.33 -11.72
C LEU A 379 -3.81 7.88 -12.66
N ASP A 380 -4.20 8.70 -13.62
CA ASP A 380 -5.26 8.33 -14.56
C ASP A 380 -4.88 7.10 -15.39
N LYS A 381 -3.62 6.98 -15.80
CA LYS A 381 -3.13 5.82 -16.53
C LYS A 381 -3.01 4.55 -15.66
N ILE A 382 -2.60 4.66 -14.39
CA ILE A 382 -2.60 3.50 -13.47
C ILE A 382 -4.05 3.08 -13.16
N LYS A 383 -5.01 4.01 -13.06
CA LYS A 383 -6.43 3.70 -12.92
C LYS A 383 -6.96 2.90 -14.11
N GLU A 384 -6.68 3.37 -15.33
CA GLU A 384 -7.02 2.64 -16.55
C GLU A 384 -6.46 1.22 -16.53
N PHE A 385 -5.22 1.06 -16.09
CA PHE A 385 -4.59 -0.25 -15.92
C PHE A 385 -5.28 -1.14 -14.88
N CYS A 386 -5.61 -0.62 -13.69
CA CYS A 386 -6.30 -1.39 -12.66
C CYS A 386 -7.70 -1.84 -13.09
N VAL A 387 -8.43 -0.96 -13.77
CA VAL A 387 -9.72 -1.30 -14.41
C VAL A 387 -9.53 -2.40 -15.45
N GLU A 388 -8.50 -2.28 -16.30
CA GLU A 388 -8.20 -3.28 -17.33
C GLU A 388 -7.82 -4.65 -16.75
N LYS A 389 -7.16 -4.66 -15.58
CA LYS A 389 -6.72 -5.88 -14.88
C LYS A 389 -7.72 -6.38 -13.83
N ASN A 390 -8.86 -5.72 -13.67
CA ASN A 390 -9.88 -6.05 -12.67
C ASN A 390 -9.30 -6.13 -11.24
N MET A 391 -8.33 -5.28 -10.94
CA MET A 391 -7.71 -5.17 -9.63
C MET A 391 -8.51 -4.18 -8.76
N PRO A 392 -8.66 -4.45 -7.46
CA PRO A 392 -9.22 -3.47 -6.52
C PRO A 392 -8.48 -2.14 -6.59
N ALA A 393 -9.21 -1.03 -6.46
CA ALA A 393 -8.61 0.31 -6.40
C ALA A 393 -7.70 0.50 -5.16
N SER A 394 -7.86 -0.32 -4.12
CA SER A 394 -6.92 -0.37 -2.99
C SER A 394 -5.54 -0.86 -3.40
N ILE A 395 -5.45 -1.81 -4.36
CA ILE A 395 -4.15 -2.26 -4.92
C ILE A 395 -3.50 -1.13 -5.74
N PHE A 396 -4.28 -0.22 -6.34
CA PHE A 396 -3.76 1.01 -6.95
C PHE A 396 -3.12 1.93 -5.90
N GLU A 397 -3.76 2.10 -4.75
CA GLU A 397 -3.19 2.88 -3.65
C GLU A 397 -1.92 2.21 -3.09
N ASP A 398 -1.90 0.88 -2.99
CA ASP A 398 -0.72 0.14 -2.50
C ASP A 398 0.44 0.13 -3.51
N LEU A 399 0.16 0.08 -4.82
CA LEU A 399 1.17 0.06 -5.89
C LEU A 399 1.68 1.47 -6.24
N ALA A 400 0.80 2.46 -6.30
CA ALA A 400 1.15 3.84 -6.65
C ALA A 400 1.62 4.64 -5.43
N ALA A 401 1.04 4.39 -4.25
CA ALA A 401 1.33 5.14 -3.04
C ALA A 401 1.99 4.28 -1.95
N GLY A 402 1.61 3.02 -1.78
CA GLY A 402 1.95 2.12 -0.65
C GLY A 402 3.43 1.83 -0.40
N MET A 403 4.32 2.36 -1.23
CA MET A 403 5.75 2.10 -1.11
C MET A 403 6.65 3.33 -1.03
N ASN A 404 6.09 4.53 -1.14
CA ASN A 404 6.84 5.76 -0.90
C ASN A 404 5.98 6.88 -0.27
N HIS A 405 4.67 6.73 -0.10
CA HIS A 405 3.83 7.81 0.43
C HIS A 405 4.22 8.21 1.86
N ALA A 406 4.50 7.24 2.74
CA ALA A 406 4.95 7.50 4.10
C ALA A 406 6.26 8.31 4.09
N GLU A 407 7.20 7.94 3.22
CA GLU A 407 8.49 8.61 3.05
C GLU A 407 8.33 10.00 2.40
N ILE A 408 7.54 10.12 1.33
CA ILE A 408 7.20 11.40 0.67
C ILE A 408 6.55 12.36 1.66
N GLY A 409 5.56 11.87 2.41
CA GLY A 409 4.87 12.63 3.44
C GLY A 409 5.84 13.08 4.53
N ALA A 410 6.73 12.21 4.98
CA ALA A 410 7.73 12.52 5.99
C ALA A 410 8.75 13.56 5.51
N LEU A 411 9.27 13.42 4.28
CA LEU A 411 10.20 14.38 3.67
C LEU A 411 9.56 15.77 3.51
N VAL A 412 8.28 15.82 3.14
CA VAL A 412 7.53 17.09 3.09
C VAL A 412 7.31 17.66 4.49
N ALA A 413 6.94 16.83 5.45
CA ALA A 413 6.79 17.25 6.84
C ALA A 413 8.10 17.81 7.42
N GLU A 414 9.25 17.18 7.12
CA GLU A 414 10.59 17.66 7.47
C GLU A 414 10.91 19.00 6.80
N LYS A 415 10.64 19.13 5.48
CA LYS A 415 10.79 20.41 4.75
C LYS A 415 9.96 21.52 5.40
N TRP A 416 8.77 21.19 5.91
CA TRP A 416 7.88 22.10 6.60
C TRP A 416 8.19 22.27 8.10
N ASN A 417 9.28 21.67 8.59
CA ASN A 417 9.75 21.71 9.98
C ASN A 417 8.69 21.21 10.98
N PHE A 418 8.01 20.12 10.65
CA PHE A 418 7.10 19.46 11.59
C PHE A 418 7.90 18.82 12.74
N PRO A 419 7.32 18.70 13.95
CA PRO A 419 7.94 18.01 15.07
C PRO A 419 8.30 16.56 14.73
N GLU A 420 9.42 16.08 15.29
CA GLU A 420 9.94 14.73 15.04
C GLU A 420 8.91 13.63 15.27
N GLY A 421 8.10 13.73 16.32
CA GLY A 421 7.04 12.75 16.59
C GLY A 421 5.98 12.66 15.47
N LEU A 422 5.60 13.79 14.86
CA LEU A 422 4.69 13.80 13.72
C LEU A 422 5.36 13.25 12.46
N VAL A 423 6.62 13.61 12.21
CA VAL A 423 7.42 13.04 11.12
C VAL A 423 7.52 11.52 11.27
N ALA A 424 7.81 11.02 12.47
CA ALA A 424 7.90 9.59 12.77
C ALA A 424 6.54 8.88 12.58
N ALA A 425 5.44 9.50 13.01
CA ALA A 425 4.09 8.98 12.78
C ALA A 425 3.77 8.85 11.28
N ILE A 426 4.19 9.81 10.45
CA ILE A 426 4.00 9.75 9.00
C ILE A 426 4.96 8.74 8.36
N ARG A 427 6.23 8.69 8.77
CA ARG A 427 7.26 7.85 8.13
C ARG A 427 7.08 6.37 8.42
N TYR A 428 6.78 6.02 9.68
CA TYR A 428 6.90 4.65 10.18
C TYR A 428 5.57 3.96 10.44
N HIS A 429 4.43 4.57 10.11
CA HIS A 429 3.13 3.92 10.33
C HIS A 429 2.91 2.64 9.50
N HIS A 430 3.79 2.32 8.54
CA HIS A 430 3.82 1.04 7.84
C HIS A 430 5.05 0.17 8.17
N ASP A 431 6.09 0.73 8.80
CA ASP A 431 7.33 0.03 9.18
C ASP A 431 7.67 0.29 10.65
N LEU A 432 7.01 -0.48 11.52
CA LEU A 432 7.11 -0.31 12.96
C LEU A 432 8.48 -0.72 13.53
N ALA A 433 9.28 -1.49 12.77
CA ALA A 433 10.57 -1.99 13.24
C ALA A 433 11.62 -0.89 13.42
N GLN A 434 11.46 0.23 12.72
CA GLN A 434 12.39 1.37 12.74
C GLN A 434 12.01 2.45 13.75
N VAL A 435 10.94 2.25 14.52
CA VAL A 435 10.42 3.27 15.44
C VAL A 435 11.26 3.35 16.72
N SER A 436 11.73 4.56 17.04
CA SER A 436 12.38 4.87 18.32
C SER A 436 11.44 4.68 19.53
N ASP A 437 11.98 4.29 20.69
CA ASP A 437 11.22 4.13 21.92
C ASP A 437 10.40 5.38 22.33
N GLU A 438 10.94 6.58 22.08
CA GLU A 438 10.31 7.86 22.42
C GLU A 438 9.01 8.10 21.64
N ASN A 439 9.01 7.79 20.34
CA ASN A 439 7.87 8.00 19.45
C ASN A 439 6.91 6.80 19.35
N ARG A 440 7.28 5.65 19.95
CA ARG A 440 6.54 4.38 19.83
C ARG A 440 5.05 4.51 20.11
N SER A 441 4.66 5.14 21.21
CA SER A 441 3.24 5.25 21.59
C SER A 441 2.42 6.02 20.55
N LEU A 442 3.01 7.07 19.96
CA LEU A 442 2.37 7.88 18.93
C LEU A 442 2.25 7.12 17.62
N VAL A 443 3.36 6.55 17.13
CA VAL A 443 3.37 5.79 15.87
C VAL A 443 2.43 4.58 15.97
N TYR A 444 2.45 3.84 17.07
CA TYR A 444 1.59 2.68 17.25
C TYR A 444 0.10 3.07 17.31
N ALA A 445 -0.23 4.22 17.91
CA ALA A 445 -1.60 4.71 17.91
C ALA A 445 -2.09 5.07 16.50
N VAL A 446 -1.23 5.69 15.68
CA VAL A 446 -1.54 6.05 14.29
C VAL A 446 -1.66 4.81 13.41
N TYR A 447 -0.70 3.87 13.51
CA TYR A 447 -0.79 2.57 12.84
C TYR A 447 -2.07 1.82 13.20
N LEU A 448 -2.35 1.67 14.49
CA LEU A 448 -3.50 0.88 14.95
C LEU A 448 -4.82 1.54 14.55
N ALA A 449 -4.87 2.88 14.52
CA ALA A 449 -6.00 3.63 14.01
C ALA A 449 -6.23 3.40 12.50
N ASN A 450 -5.16 3.43 11.71
CA ASN A 450 -5.22 3.12 10.27
C ASN A 450 -5.73 1.68 10.05
N MET A 451 -5.17 0.70 10.78
CA MET A 451 -5.60 -0.69 10.72
C MET A 451 -7.07 -0.88 11.15
N PHE A 452 -7.54 -0.09 12.11
CA PHE A 452 -8.95 -0.06 12.52
C PHE A 452 -9.87 0.44 11.40
N CYS A 453 -9.46 1.47 10.67
CA CYS A 453 -10.20 1.92 9.48
C CYS A 453 -10.28 0.81 8.42
N ASN A 454 -9.14 0.23 8.07
CA ASN A 454 -9.03 -0.80 7.02
C ASN A 454 -9.70 -2.13 7.39
N TYR A 455 -9.80 -2.44 8.68
CA TYR A 455 -10.56 -3.60 9.14
C TYR A 455 -12.07 -3.36 9.07
N GLU A 456 -12.53 -2.11 9.30
CA GLU A 456 -13.96 -1.76 9.23
C GLU A 456 -14.49 -1.74 7.78
N ASP A 457 -13.65 -1.41 6.79
CA ASP A 457 -14.02 -1.46 5.37
C ASP A 457 -13.79 -2.84 4.71
N GLY A 458 -13.16 -3.77 5.43
CA GLY A 458 -12.91 -5.14 4.97
C GLY A 458 -11.62 -5.31 4.16
N SER A 459 -10.79 -4.28 4.02
CA SER A 459 -9.48 -4.36 3.36
C SER A 459 -8.45 -5.15 4.16
N VAL A 460 -8.63 -5.24 5.48
CA VAL A 460 -7.73 -5.94 6.41
C VAL A 460 -8.52 -6.92 7.28
N THR A 461 -7.91 -8.06 7.57
CA THR A 461 -8.42 -9.11 8.46
C THR A 461 -7.72 -9.07 9.82
N PHE A 462 -8.32 -9.69 10.83
CA PHE A 462 -7.79 -9.69 12.20
C PHE A 462 -6.35 -10.22 12.30
N ASP A 463 -5.98 -11.18 11.45
CA ASP A 463 -4.67 -11.83 11.49
C ASP A 463 -3.54 -10.95 10.93
N GLN A 464 -3.88 -9.82 10.29
CA GLN A 464 -2.93 -8.87 9.73
C GLN A 464 -2.54 -7.76 10.73
N PHE A 465 -3.10 -7.74 11.93
CA PHE A 465 -2.69 -6.81 12.99
C PHE A 465 -1.36 -7.22 13.61
N GLU A 466 -0.46 -6.26 13.80
CA GLU A 466 0.80 -6.48 14.49
C GLU A 466 0.58 -6.82 15.97
N GLN A 467 0.88 -8.06 16.34
CA GLN A 467 0.61 -8.58 17.68
C GLN A 467 1.36 -7.79 18.76
N ALA A 468 2.56 -7.30 18.45
CA ALA A 468 3.32 -6.45 19.36
C ALA A 468 2.58 -5.14 19.68
N VAL A 469 1.90 -4.55 18.70
CA VAL A 469 1.09 -3.34 18.89
C VAL A 469 -0.17 -3.66 19.69
N LEU A 470 -0.87 -4.74 19.34
CA LEU A 470 -2.06 -5.16 20.10
C LEU A 470 -1.74 -5.36 21.58
N ASN A 471 -0.62 -6.03 21.88
CA ASN A 471 -0.15 -6.25 23.24
C ASN A 471 0.19 -4.93 23.95
N ASP A 472 0.81 -3.97 23.26
CA ASP A 472 1.15 -2.64 23.80
C ASP A 472 -0.11 -1.82 24.17
N PHE A 473 -1.24 -2.08 23.51
CA PHE A 473 -2.57 -1.54 23.85
C PHE A 473 -3.41 -2.47 24.75
N GLY A 474 -2.87 -3.61 25.19
CA GLY A 474 -3.60 -4.58 26.01
C GLY A 474 -4.78 -5.26 25.30
N ILE A 475 -4.77 -5.28 23.97
CA ILE A 475 -5.77 -5.94 23.12
C ILE A 475 -5.29 -7.36 22.84
N THR A 476 -6.14 -8.34 23.14
CA THR A 476 -5.77 -9.77 23.14
C THR A 476 -6.69 -10.65 22.29
N SER A 477 -7.79 -10.08 21.75
CA SER A 477 -8.75 -10.86 20.98
C SER A 477 -9.48 -10.03 19.93
N LYS A 478 -9.92 -10.71 18.87
CA LYS A 478 -10.80 -10.15 17.83
C LYS A 478 -12.03 -9.47 18.42
N LYS A 479 -12.68 -10.13 19.40
CA LYS A 479 -13.87 -9.60 20.07
C LYS A 479 -13.62 -8.23 20.72
N GLN A 480 -12.43 -7.99 21.28
CA GLN A 480 -12.07 -6.69 21.86
C GLN A 480 -11.93 -5.63 20.76
N ILE A 481 -11.30 -5.96 19.63
CA ILE A 481 -11.21 -5.06 18.48
C ILE A 481 -12.59 -4.71 17.96
N ASP A 482 -13.45 -5.71 17.70
CA ASP A 482 -14.81 -5.48 17.21
C ASP A 482 -15.61 -4.56 18.15
N THR A 483 -15.50 -4.77 19.47
CA THR A 483 -16.19 -3.93 20.47
C THR A 483 -15.64 -2.50 20.51
N LEU A 484 -14.32 -2.33 20.37
CA LEU A 484 -13.68 -1.01 20.36
C LEU A 484 -14.06 -0.24 19.11
N LEU A 485 -14.03 -0.90 17.96
CA LEU A 485 -14.41 -0.34 16.66
C LEU A 485 -15.86 0.11 16.64
N GLU A 486 -16.79 -0.71 17.14
CA GLU A 486 -18.19 -0.32 17.24
C GLU A 486 -18.34 0.98 18.05
N ARG A 487 -17.68 1.04 19.22
CA ARG A 487 -17.70 2.24 20.08
C ARG A 487 -17.09 3.45 19.38
N PHE A 488 -15.95 3.28 18.72
CA PHE A 488 -15.25 4.38 18.06
C PHE A 488 -16.02 4.86 16.82
N SER A 489 -16.56 3.95 16.00
CA SER A 489 -17.39 4.26 14.82
C SER A 489 -18.65 5.03 15.20
N ILE A 490 -19.34 4.63 16.28
CA ILE A 490 -20.48 5.38 16.83
C ILE A 490 -20.04 6.77 17.32
N GLY A 491 -18.87 6.85 17.97
CA GLY A 491 -18.29 8.11 18.42
C GLY A 491 -18.02 9.08 17.27
N PHE A 492 -17.35 8.59 16.23
CA PHE A 492 -17.03 9.35 15.02
C PHE A 492 -18.29 9.86 14.32
N LYS A 493 -19.29 9.01 14.10
CA LYS A 493 -20.58 9.41 13.49
C LYS A 493 -21.28 10.54 14.25
N ARG A 494 -21.22 10.54 15.59
CA ARG A 494 -21.80 11.60 16.42
C ARG A 494 -21.04 12.92 16.31
N GLU A 495 -19.73 12.86 16.11
CA GLU A 495 -18.88 14.03 15.95
C GLU A 495 -19.02 14.64 14.55
N SER A 496 -19.08 13.82 13.50
CA SER A 496 -19.27 14.28 12.11
C SER A 496 -20.65 14.88 11.83
N GLN A 497 -21.64 14.67 12.71
CA GLN A 497 -23.00 15.24 12.61
C GLN A 497 -23.19 16.55 13.40
N ARG A 498 -22.17 17.04 14.11
CA ARG A 498 -22.19 18.28 14.89
C ARG A 498 -21.40 19.39 14.20
#